data_AF-A0A657AZF0-F1
#
_entry.id   AF-A0A657AZF0-F1
#
_cell.length_a   1.000
_cell.length_b   1.000
_cell.length_c   1.000
_cell.angle_alpha   90.00
_cell.angle_beta   90.00
_cell.angle_gamma   90.00
#
_symmetry.space_group_name_H-M   'P 1'
#
loop_
_entity.id
_entity.type
_entity.pdbx_description
1 polymer ?
#
loop_
_entity_poly.entity_id
_entity_poly.type
_entity_poly.pdbx_seq_one_letter_code
_entity_poly.pdbx_strand_id
1 'polypeptide(L)'
;MDIRKPLTEFDTMLLDWSKKSELSTTILLTKADKLKYGPAKTVLLQVRKALEDHGFINDILLFSSLKGTGVKEARNALNRNFSHFLEDEEESTES
;
A
#
# COMPACT_ATOMS: atom_id res chain seq x y z
N MET A 1 4.55 -2.75 -5.72
CA MET A 1 5.97 -2.69 -6.11
C MET A 1 6.68 -4.01 -5.80
N ASP A 2 7.70 -4.41 -6.56
CA ASP A 2 8.51 -5.61 -6.30
C ASP A 2 9.43 -5.37 -5.10
N ILE A 3 9.38 -6.22 -4.07
CA ILE A 3 10.15 -6.03 -2.83
C ILE A 3 11.67 -5.98 -3.05
N ARG A 4 12.17 -6.51 -4.16
CA ARG A 4 13.62 -6.55 -4.44
C ARG A 4 14.16 -5.21 -4.92
N LYS A 5 13.29 -4.31 -5.40
CA LYS A 5 13.65 -2.97 -5.86
C LYS A 5 12.43 -2.04 -5.71
N PRO A 6 11.99 -1.75 -4.47
CA PRO A 6 10.85 -0.87 -4.23
C PRO A 6 11.23 0.59 -4.54
N LEU A 7 10.22 1.46 -4.64
CA LEU A 7 10.41 2.90 -4.86
C LEU A 7 11.22 3.21 -6.12
N THR A 8 10.90 2.54 -7.21
CA THR A 8 11.41 2.92 -8.53
C THR A 8 10.86 4.29 -8.93
N GLU A 9 11.47 4.94 -9.91
CA GLU A 9 10.97 6.22 -10.46
C GLU A 9 9.49 6.13 -10.88
N PHE A 10 9.10 5.00 -11.49
CA PHE A 10 7.71 4.75 -11.85
C PHE A 10 6.79 4.59 -10.63
N ASP A 11 7.24 3.89 -9.58
CA ASP A 11 6.47 3.79 -8.33
C ASP A 11 6.27 5.19 -7.72
N THR A 12 7.32 6.01 -7.64
CA THR A 12 7.26 7.37 -7.10
C THR A 12 6.30 8.25 -7.91
N MET A 13 6.36 8.19 -9.25
CA MET A 13 5.44 8.93 -10.11
C MET A 13 3.97 8.58 -9.83
N LEU A 14 3.65 7.29 -9.65
CA LEU A 14 2.29 6.86 -9.31
C LEU A 14 1.86 7.30 -7.92
N LEU A 15 2.78 7.30 -6.95
CA LEU A 15 2.51 7.79 -5.60
C LEU A 15 2.27 9.30 -5.59
N ASP A 16 3.05 10.06 -6.34
CA ASP A 16 2.81 11.51 -6.48
C ASP A 16 1.45 11.81 -7.11
N TRP A 17 1.04 11.00 -8.08
CA TRP A 17 -0.30 11.10 -8.67
C TRP A 17 -1.39 10.75 -7.65
N SER A 18 -1.23 9.65 -6.90
CA SER A 18 -2.22 9.28 -5.89
C SER A 18 -2.35 10.35 -4.79
N LYS A 19 -1.24 11.00 -4.41
CA LYS A 19 -1.27 12.14 -3.46
C LYS A 19 -2.05 13.33 -4.03
N LYS A 20 -1.79 13.72 -5.28
CA LYS A 20 -2.46 14.87 -5.93
C LYS A 20 -3.95 14.64 -6.15
N SER A 21 -4.34 13.38 -6.34
CA SER A 21 -5.73 12.98 -6.52
C SER A 21 -6.39 12.51 -5.23
N GLU A 22 -5.72 12.66 -4.08
CA GLU A 22 -6.22 12.31 -2.76
C GLU A 22 -6.71 10.85 -2.67
N LEU A 23 -6.07 9.96 -3.45
CA LEU A 23 -6.49 8.57 -3.59
C LEU A 23 -5.92 7.73 -2.45
N SER A 24 -6.84 7.24 -1.63
CA SER A 24 -6.63 6.18 -0.64
C SER A 24 -5.88 4.98 -1.24
N THR A 25 -4.61 4.82 -0.84
CA THR A 25 -3.67 3.90 -1.49
C THR A 25 -3.19 2.81 -0.52
N THR A 26 -3.21 1.55 -0.98
CA THR A 26 -2.54 0.42 -0.30
C THR A 26 -1.40 -0.10 -1.17
N ILE A 27 -0.22 -0.26 -0.58
CA ILE A 27 0.98 -0.75 -1.26
C ILE A 27 1.22 -2.22 -0.94
N LEU A 28 1.34 -3.04 -1.98
CA LEU A 28 1.81 -4.41 -1.87
C LEU A 28 3.29 -4.50 -2.28
N LEU A 29 4.14 -4.93 -1.34
CA LEU A 29 5.52 -5.35 -1.59
C LEU A 29 5.50 -6.79 -2.08
N THR A 30 5.34 -6.95 -3.40
CA THR A 30 5.15 -8.25 -4.05
C THR A 30 6.44 -9.06 -4.10
N LYS A 31 6.31 -10.38 -4.33
CA LYS A 31 7.43 -11.35 -4.35
C LYS A 31 8.20 -11.41 -3.02
N ALA A 32 7.50 -11.20 -1.90
CA ALA A 32 8.08 -11.29 -0.56
C ALA A 32 8.77 -12.65 -0.29
N ASP A 33 8.35 -13.72 -0.98
CA ASP A 33 9.00 -15.04 -0.93
C ASP A 33 10.45 -15.07 -1.43
N LYS A 34 10.90 -14.05 -2.16
CA LYS A 34 12.28 -13.94 -2.65
C LYS A 34 13.26 -13.47 -1.60
N LEU A 35 12.78 -13.02 -0.44
CA LEU A 35 13.60 -12.59 0.67
C LEU A 35 13.32 -13.46 1.90
N LYS A 36 14.34 -13.64 2.75
CA LYS A 36 14.11 -14.19 4.09
C LYS A 36 13.29 -13.20 4.93
N TYR A 37 12.66 -13.70 5.99
CA TYR A 37 11.78 -12.90 6.85
C TYR A 37 12.41 -11.59 7.35
N GLY A 38 13.64 -11.65 7.88
CA GLY A 38 14.36 -10.46 8.36
C GLY A 38 14.56 -9.40 7.28
N PRO A 39 15.22 -9.71 6.15
CA PRO A 39 15.37 -8.79 5.03
C PRO A 39 14.04 -8.24 4.50
N ALA A 40 12.99 -9.06 4.39
CA ALA A 40 11.67 -8.60 3.96
C ALA A 40 11.09 -7.56 4.93
N LYS A 41 11.22 -7.78 6.25
CA LYS A 41 10.81 -6.82 7.27
C LYS A 41 11.63 -5.53 7.23
N THR A 42 12.93 -5.61 6.97
CA THR A 42 13.80 -4.43 6.80
C THR A 42 13.32 -3.57 5.64
N VAL A 43 13.07 -4.17 4.47
CA VAL A 43 12.55 -3.44 3.30
C VAL A 43 11.19 -2.83 3.60
N LEU A 44 10.29 -3.56 4.26
CA LEU A 44 8.99 -3.04 4.69
C LEU A 44 9.14 -1.77 5.55
N LEU A 45 10.03 -1.80 6.55
CA LEU A 45 10.26 -0.66 7.43
C LEU A 45 10.88 0.53 6.67
N GLN A 46 11.81 0.27 5.75
CA GLN A 46 12.41 1.29 4.90
C GLN A 46 11.36 2.00 4.04
N VAL A 47 10.48 1.25 3.37
CA VAL A 47 9.42 1.84 2.54
C VAL A 47 8.42 2.60 3.40
N ARG A 48 8.03 2.08 4.58
CA ARG A 48 7.15 2.80 5.51
C ARG A 48 7.74 4.14 5.93
N LYS A 49 9.02 4.17 6.32
CA LYS A 49 9.70 5.41 6.69
C LYS A 49 9.81 6.38 5.52
N ALA A 50 10.10 5.90 4.31
CA ALA A 50 10.24 6.74 3.13
C ALA A 50 8.92 7.40 2.70
N LEU A 51 7.78 6.84 3.10
CA LEU A 51 6.44 7.28 2.68
C LEU A 51 5.59 7.81 3.83
N GLU A 52 6.20 8.09 5.00
CA GLU A 52 5.51 8.56 6.20
C GLU A 52 4.74 9.88 5.96
N ASP A 53 5.29 10.77 5.12
CA ASP A 53 4.71 12.08 4.80
C ASP A 53 3.80 12.08 3.55
N HIS A 54 3.44 10.91 3.00
CA HIS A 54 2.59 10.85 1.80
C HIS A 54 1.16 11.30 2.10
N GLY A 55 0.60 10.90 3.25
CA GLY A 55 -0.72 11.31 3.73
C GLY A 55 -1.91 10.48 3.22
N PHE A 56 -1.77 9.77 2.09
CA PHE A 56 -2.86 8.97 1.49
C PHE A 56 -2.55 7.47 1.40
N ILE A 57 -1.46 7.01 2.03
CA ILE A 57 -1.13 5.58 2.10
C ILE A 57 -1.67 5.00 3.41
N ASN A 58 -2.63 4.08 3.29
CA ASN A 58 -3.26 3.44 4.45
C ASN A 58 -2.47 2.23 4.95
N ASP A 59 -1.96 1.43 4.01
CA ASP A 59 -1.36 0.15 4.33
C ASP A 59 -0.16 -0.14 3.40
N ILE A 60 0.90 -0.72 3.96
CA ILE A 60 2.05 -1.25 3.22
C ILE A 60 2.28 -2.70 3.67
N LEU A 61 2.11 -3.66 2.77
CA LEU A 61 2.00 -5.07 3.12
C LEU A 61 3.05 -5.91 2.39
N LEU A 62 3.61 -6.91 3.08
CA LEU A 62 4.37 -7.98 2.42
C LEU A 62 3.38 -8.87 1.68
N PHE A 63 3.66 -9.14 0.40
CA PHE A 63 2.76 -9.93 -0.44
C PHE A 63 3.52 -10.96 -1.29
N SER A 64 2.99 -12.18 -1.35
CA SER A 64 3.48 -13.21 -2.27
C SER A 64 2.31 -13.99 -2.85
N SER A 65 2.06 -13.85 -4.15
CA SER A 65 1.10 -14.68 -4.86
C SER A 65 1.48 -16.16 -4.81
N LEU A 66 2.79 -16.47 -4.83
CA LEU A 66 3.28 -17.86 -4.82
C LEU A 66 3.05 -18.56 -3.48
N LYS A 67 3.17 -17.83 -2.36
CA LYS A 67 3.05 -18.38 -1.01
C LYS A 67 1.73 -18.02 -0.31
N GLY A 68 0.87 -17.24 -0.96
CA GLY A 68 -0.38 -16.73 -0.36
C GLY A 68 -0.15 -15.73 0.79
N THR A 69 1.09 -15.28 1.02
CA THR A 69 1.41 -14.30 2.06
C THR A 69 0.74 -12.98 1.77
N GLY A 70 0.08 -12.38 2.78
CA GLY A 70 -0.52 -11.05 2.67
C GLY A 70 -1.90 -11.01 2.04
N VAL A 71 -2.49 -12.15 1.65
CA VAL A 71 -3.80 -12.18 0.97
C VAL A 71 -4.92 -11.73 1.90
N LYS A 72 -4.91 -12.17 3.17
CA LYS A 72 -5.93 -11.76 4.14
C LYS A 72 -5.82 -10.27 4.45
N GLU A 73 -4.60 -9.80 4.67
CA GLU A 73 -4.27 -8.41 4.96
C GLU A 73 -4.64 -7.49 3.79
N ALA A 74 -4.35 -7.90 2.56
CA ALA A 74 -4.71 -7.15 1.36
C ALA A 74 -6.24 -7.03 1.20
N ARG A 75 -7.00 -8.10 1.46
CA ARG A 75 -8.47 -8.02 1.47
C ARG A 75 -9.00 -7.06 2.52
N ASN A 76 -8.44 -7.12 3.73
CA ASN A 76 -8.83 -6.20 4.80
C ASN A 76 -8.53 -4.74 4.45
N ALA A 77 -7.37 -4.48 3.85
CA ALA A 77 -6.99 -3.14 3.40
C ALA A 77 -7.93 -2.63 2.28
N LEU A 78 -8.28 -3.49 1.32
CA LEU A 78 -9.29 -3.16 0.30
C LEU A 78 -10.64 -2.83 0.91
N ASN A 79 -11.14 -3.66 1.83
CA ASN A 79 -12.41 -3.38 2.52
C ASN A 79 -12.37 -2.02 3.23
N ARG A 80 -11.27 -1.70 3.92
CA ARG A 80 -11.09 -0.40 4.58
C ARG A 80 -11.14 0.76 3.59
N ASN A 81 -10.46 0.63 2.45
CA ASN A 81 -10.46 1.64 1.40
C ASN A 81 -11.87 1.85 0.81
N PHE A 82 -12.65 0.78 0.61
CA PHE A 82 -14.04 0.88 0.15
C PHE A 82 -14.97 1.47 1.21
N SER A 83 -14.78 1.15 2.49
CA SER A 83 -15.59 1.74 3.57
C SER A 83 -15.41 3.25 3.65
N HIS A 84 -14.16 3.74 3.59
CA HIS A 84 -13.90 5.18 3.56
C HIS A 84 -14.58 5.87 2.37
N PHE A 85 -14.57 5.24 1.19
CA PHE A 85 -15.24 5.77 0.01
C PHE A 85 -16.76 5.93 0.19
N LEU A 86 -17.42 5.00 0.91
CA LEU A 86 -18.87 5.09 1.15
C LEU A 86 -19.22 6.16 2.18
N GLU A 87 -18.36 6.36 3.19
CA GLU A 87 -18.53 7.42 4.20
C GLU A 87 -18.40 8.82 3.56
N ASP A 88 -17.43 9.01 2.64
CA ASP A 88 -17.24 10.27 1.92
C ASP A 88 -18.44 10.63 1.00
N GLU A 89 -19.09 9.62 0.39
CA GLU A 89 -20.28 9.84 -0.43
C GLU A 89 -21.50 10.26 0.42
N GLU A 90 -21.75 9.60 1.56
CA GLU A 90 -22.86 9.94 2.44
C GLU A 90 -22.78 11.39 2.95
N GLU A 91 -21.59 11.84 3.38
CA GLU A 91 -21.36 13.20 3.88
C GLU A 91 -21.53 14.27 2.78
N SER A 92 -21.23 13.93 1.52
CA SER A 92 -21.44 14.81 0.36
C SER A 92 -22.90 14.90 -0.11
N THR A 93 -23.75 13.92 0.25
CA THR A 93 -25.19 13.95 -0.07
C THR A 93 -26.05 14.64 1.00
N GLU A 94 -25.52 14.82 2.20
CA GLU A 94 -26.19 15.53 3.31
C GLU A 94 -25.84 17.02 3.40
N SER A 95 -24.93 17.51 2.54
CA SER A 95 -24.49 18.92 2.42
C SER A 95 -25.13 19.65 1.26
#